data_AF-A0A1Y0BKT1-F1
#
_entry.id   AF-A0A1Y0BKT1-F1
#
_cell.length_a   1.000
_cell.length_b   1.000
_cell.length_c   1.000
_cell.angle_alpha   90.00
_cell.angle_beta   90.00
_cell.angle_gamma   90.00
#
_symmetry.space_group_name_H-M   'P 1'
#
loop_
_entity.id
_entity.type
_entity.pdbx_description
1 polymer ?
#
loop_
_entity_poly.entity_id
_entity_poly.type
_entity_poly.pdbx_seq_one_letter_code
_entity_poly.pdbx_strand_id
1 'polypeptide(L)'
;MAARKAFVLEAGAAAAKGLPPCMPLNPAWDAQVLEIMSSGKLSEFDAFRPRQVREIAGRGANEILTWVAALAAQAAAGDYEPAFQFYRAVDGWIAGMGMIACRSSQS
;
A
#
# COMPACT_ATOMS: atom_id res chain seq x y z
N MET A 1 0.76 5.55 26.03
CA MET A 1 1.21 4.49 25.09
C MET A 1 0.41 3.19 25.19
N ALA A 2 0.10 2.68 26.39
CA ALA A 2 -0.69 1.44 26.57
C ALA A 2 -2.11 1.48 25.96
N ALA A 3 -2.85 2.59 26.17
CA ALA A 3 -4.22 2.75 25.65
C ALA A 3 -4.30 2.72 24.11
N ARG A 4 -3.30 3.26 23.40
CA ARG A 4 -3.26 3.24 21.93
C ARG A 4 -3.04 1.83 21.38
N LYS A 5 -2.16 1.05 22.02
CA LYS A 5 -1.88 -0.34 21.62
C LYS A 5 -3.13 -1.22 21.81
N ALA A 6 -3.81 -1.07 22.95
CA ALA A 6 -5.07 -1.78 23.22
C ALA A 6 -6.15 -1.44 22.17
N PHE A 7 -6.30 -0.16 21.84
CA PHE A 7 -7.25 0.29 20.81
C PHE A 7 -6.95 -0.31 19.43
N VAL A 8 -5.68 -0.38 19.01
CA VAL A 8 -5.30 -0.97 17.70
C VAL A 8 -5.64 -2.46 17.65
N LEU A 9 -5.40 -3.20 18.73
CA LEU A 9 -5.73 -4.63 18.81
C LEU A 9 -7.25 -4.87 18.81
N GLU A 10 -7.99 -4.06 19.57
CA GLU A 10 -9.45 -4.15 19.64
C GLU A 10 -10.10 -3.76 18.30
N ALA A 11 -9.64 -2.68 17.69
CA ALA A 11 -10.04 -2.28 16.34
C ALA A 11 -9.65 -3.36 15.32
N GLY A 12 -8.52 -4.05 15.49
CA GLY A 12 -8.08 -5.19 14.68
C GLY A 12 -9.06 -6.34 14.71
N ALA A 13 -9.45 -6.74 15.91
CA ALA A 13 -10.46 -7.76 16.11
C ALA A 13 -11.84 -7.36 15.55
N ALA A 14 -12.19 -6.06 15.61
CA ALA A 14 -13.43 -5.54 15.02
C ALA A 14 -13.38 -5.53 13.47
N ALA A 15 -12.26 -5.08 12.89
CA ALA A 15 -12.05 -5.04 11.44
C ALA A 15 -12.10 -6.44 10.81
N ALA A 16 -11.48 -7.43 11.45
CA ALA A 16 -11.54 -8.83 11.01
C ALA A 16 -12.97 -9.40 11.01
N LYS A 17 -13.87 -8.81 11.78
CA LYS A 17 -15.30 -9.14 11.84
C LYS A 17 -16.18 -8.22 10.97
N GLY A 18 -15.57 -7.29 10.23
CA GLY A 18 -16.29 -6.29 9.42
C GLY A 18 -17.09 -5.27 10.24
N LEU A 19 -16.75 -5.08 11.52
CA LEU A 19 -17.45 -4.17 12.42
C LEU A 19 -16.77 -2.80 12.46
N PRO A 20 -17.53 -1.69 12.48
CA PRO A 20 -16.97 -0.35 12.65
C PRO A 20 -16.19 -0.24 13.98
N PRO A 21 -15.19 0.66 14.09
CA PRO A 21 -14.92 1.81 13.22
C PRO A 21 -13.87 1.58 12.12
N CYS A 22 -13.36 0.36 11.94
CA CYS A 22 -12.25 0.10 11.03
C CYS A 22 -12.69 -0.73 9.82
N MET A 23 -12.31 -0.26 8.64
CA MET A 23 -12.58 -0.96 7.38
C MET A 23 -11.65 -2.18 7.30
N PRO A 24 -12.13 -3.34 6.82
CA PRO A 24 -11.24 -4.48 6.57
C PRO A 24 -10.16 -4.09 5.55
N LEU A 25 -9.01 -4.75 5.64
CA LEU A 25 -7.96 -4.62 4.64
C LEU A 25 -8.48 -5.02 3.26
N ASN A 26 -7.89 -4.43 2.22
CA ASN A 26 -8.15 -4.80 0.84
C ASN A 26 -6.87 -5.34 0.19
N PRO A 27 -6.50 -6.61 0.44
CA PRO A 27 -5.29 -7.21 -0.12
C PRO A 27 -5.21 -7.19 -1.64
N ALA A 28 -6.35 -7.22 -2.33
CA ALA A 28 -6.39 -7.15 -3.78
C ALA A 28 -5.96 -5.77 -4.28
N TRP A 29 -6.44 -4.71 -3.62
CA TRP A 29 -5.99 -3.34 -3.92
C TRP A 29 -4.51 -3.15 -3.58
N ASP A 30 -4.06 -3.65 -2.43
CA ASP A 30 -2.65 -3.56 -2.04
C ASP A 30 -1.73 -4.27 -3.06
N ALA A 31 -2.12 -5.47 -3.50
CA ALA A 31 -1.40 -6.21 -4.53
C ALA A 31 -1.37 -5.47 -5.88
N GLN A 32 -2.47 -4.84 -6.28
CA GLN A 32 -2.53 -4.02 -7.49
C GLN A 32 -1.57 -2.84 -7.42
N VAL A 33 -1.52 -2.12 -6.28
CA VAL A 33 -0.59 -1.01 -6.08
C VAL A 33 0.86 -1.48 -6.23
N LEU A 34 1.22 -2.60 -5.60
CA LEU A 34 2.57 -3.16 -5.69
C LEU A 34 2.91 -3.62 -7.12
N GLU A 35 1.96 -4.18 -7.86
CA GLU A 35 2.16 -4.57 -9.26
C GLU A 35 2.43 -3.37 -10.17
N ILE A 36 1.66 -2.29 -10.03
CA ILE A 36 1.90 -1.04 -10.79
C ILE A 36 3.30 -0.50 -10.49
N MET A 37 3.70 -0.51 -9.22
CA MET A 37 5.02 -0.06 -8.79
C MET A 37 6.14 -0.96 -9.34
N SER A 38 6.02 -2.28 -9.24
CA SER A 38 7.01 -3.24 -9.72
C SER A 38 7.16 -3.22 -11.25
N SER A 39 6.09 -2.93 -11.99
CA SER A 39 6.10 -2.93 -13.45
C SER A 39 6.63 -1.65 -14.09
N GLY A 40 6.85 -0.58 -13.32
CA GLY A 40 7.26 0.72 -13.86
C GLY A 40 6.13 1.53 -14.50
N LYS A 41 4.89 1.01 -14.54
CA LYS A 41 3.73 1.65 -15.18
C LYS A 41 3.09 2.72 -14.30
N LEU A 42 3.90 3.63 -13.77
CA LEU A 42 3.49 4.58 -12.73
C LEU A 42 2.39 5.56 -13.17
N SER A 43 2.20 5.78 -14.47
CA SER A 43 1.10 6.59 -15.01
C SER A 43 -0.28 6.01 -14.71
N GLU A 44 -0.41 4.73 -14.35
CA GLU A 44 -1.67 4.16 -13.89
C GLU A 44 -2.18 4.83 -12.60
N PHE A 45 -1.30 5.41 -11.78
CA PHE A 45 -1.70 6.17 -10.60
C PHE A 45 -2.43 7.48 -10.92
N ASP A 46 -2.31 8.02 -12.13
CA ASP A 46 -3.03 9.24 -12.54
C ASP A 46 -4.56 9.02 -12.65
N ALA A 47 -4.98 7.75 -12.79
CA ALA A 47 -6.38 7.38 -12.78
C ALA A 47 -6.97 7.33 -11.35
N PHE A 48 -6.14 7.32 -10.31
CA PHE A 48 -6.61 7.18 -8.93
C PHE A 48 -7.29 8.49 -8.49
N ARG A 49 -8.50 8.38 -7.95
CA ARG A 49 -9.21 9.54 -7.37
C ARG A 49 -9.21 9.43 -5.85
N PRO A 50 -8.81 10.48 -5.11
CA PRO A 50 -8.67 10.42 -3.64
C PRO A 50 -9.93 9.93 -2.91
N ARG A 51 -11.11 10.31 -3.39
CA ARG A 51 -12.39 9.87 -2.82
C ARG A 51 -12.60 8.36 -3.00
N GLN A 52 -12.34 7.83 -4.19
CA GLN A 52 -12.49 6.40 -4.50
C GLN A 52 -11.45 5.56 -3.75
N VAL A 53 -10.19 6.03 -3.73
CA VAL A 53 -9.11 5.37 -2.96
C VAL A 53 -9.48 5.28 -1.49
N ARG A 54 -10.04 6.34 -0.90
CA ARG A 54 -10.48 6.33 0.51
C ARG A 54 -11.59 5.32 0.76
N GLU A 55 -12.52 5.15 -0.18
CA GLU A 55 -13.61 4.19 -0.06
C GLU A 55 -13.13 2.74 -0.18
N ILE A 56 -12.06 2.49 -0.96
CA ILE A 56 -11.55 1.15 -1.27
C ILE A 56 -10.47 0.68 -0.28
N ALA A 57 -9.60 1.60 0.16
CA ALA A 57 -8.36 1.31 0.89
C ALA A 57 -8.21 2.12 2.20
N GLY A 58 -9.21 2.94 2.54
CA GLY A 58 -9.22 3.73 3.77
C GLY A 58 -8.28 4.93 3.74
N ARG A 59 -8.09 5.57 4.91
CA ARG A 59 -7.34 6.83 5.03
C ARG A 59 -5.82 6.69 4.87
N GLY A 60 -5.26 5.52 5.21
CA GLY A 60 -3.82 5.25 5.15
C GLY A 60 -3.29 5.13 3.72
N ALA A 61 -4.17 4.89 2.74
CA ALA A 61 -3.80 4.67 1.34
C ALA A 61 -3.00 5.81 0.69
N ASN A 62 -3.09 7.05 1.20
CA ASN A 62 -2.30 8.17 0.68
C ASN A 62 -0.79 8.03 0.94
N GLU A 63 -0.37 7.14 1.84
CA GLU A 63 1.04 6.86 2.11
C GLU A 63 1.78 6.32 0.87
N ILE A 64 1.05 5.72 -0.08
CA ILE A 64 1.62 5.23 -1.35
C ILE A 64 2.18 6.36 -2.23
N LEU A 65 1.71 7.61 -2.06
CA LEU A 65 2.17 8.74 -2.88
C LEU A 65 3.68 8.98 -2.72
N THR A 66 4.22 8.74 -1.52
CA THR A 66 5.67 8.82 -1.28
C THR A 66 6.43 7.77 -2.09
N TRP A 67 5.86 6.58 -2.24
CA TRP A 67 6.47 5.48 -3.00
C TRP A 67 6.40 5.75 -4.50
N VAL A 68 5.26 6.27 -4.97
CA VAL A 68 5.09 6.73 -6.36
C VAL A 68 6.13 7.78 -6.70
N ALA A 69 6.34 8.78 -5.83
CA ALA A 69 7.35 9.81 -6.05
C ALA A 69 8.78 9.24 -6.10
N ALA A 70 9.11 8.31 -5.20
CA ALA A 70 10.43 7.67 -5.18
C ALA A 70 10.70 6.86 -6.45
N LEU A 71 9.74 6.06 -6.89
CA LEU A 71 9.86 5.25 -8.11
C LEU A 71 9.80 6.09 -9.38
N ALA A 72 9.06 7.20 -9.38
CA ALA A 72 9.05 8.14 -10.50
C ALA A 72 10.41 8.83 -10.66
N ALA A 73 11.06 9.19 -9.55
CA ALA A 73 12.43 9.72 -9.58
C ALA A 73 13.43 8.68 -10.11
N GLN A 74 13.27 7.41 -9.71
CA GLN A 74 14.08 6.31 -10.25
C GLN A 74 13.87 6.13 -11.76
N ALA A 75 12.60 6.08 -12.22
CA ALA A 75 12.25 5.94 -13.63
C ALA A 75 12.74 7.13 -14.49
N ALA A 76 12.79 8.34 -13.91
CA ALA A 76 13.34 9.51 -14.59
C ALA A 76 14.85 9.38 -14.85
N ALA A 77 15.57 8.56 -14.09
CA ALA A 77 16.99 8.28 -14.30
C ALA A 77 17.24 7.11 -15.27
N GLY A 78 16.20 6.38 -15.67
CA GLY A 78 16.26 5.22 -16.56
C GLY A 78 15.31 4.10 -16.10
N ASP A 79 15.14 3.10 -16.95
CA ASP A 79 14.29 1.96 -16.63
C ASP A 79 14.78 1.23 -15.38
N TYR A 80 13.82 0.71 -14.61
CA TYR A 80 14.10 -0.11 -13.44
C TYR A 80 13.33 -1.43 -13.52
N GLU A 81 13.83 -2.41 -12.78
CA GLU A 81 13.19 -3.71 -12.62
C GLU A 81 13.03 -4.06 -11.14
N PRO A 82 12.00 -4.84 -10.77
CA PRO A 82 11.78 -5.26 -9.39
C PRO A 82 12.87 -6.26 -8.97
N ALA A 83 13.57 -5.94 -7.89
CA ALA A 83 14.55 -6.83 -7.25
C ALA A 83 13.93 -7.62 -6.10
N PHE A 84 12.89 -7.07 -5.46
CA PHE A 84 12.17 -7.69 -4.35
C PHE A 84 10.76 -7.12 -4.24
N GLN A 85 9.80 -7.98 -3.94
CA GLN A 85 8.44 -7.60 -3.60
C GLN A 85 7.92 -8.52 -2.49
N PHE A 86 7.31 -7.93 -1.48
CA PHE A 86 6.67 -8.66 -0.38
C PHE A 86 5.38 -7.96 0.01
N TYR A 87 4.36 -8.76 0.28
CA TYR A 87 3.12 -8.29 0.88
C TYR A 87 2.61 -9.28 1.89
N ARG A 88 2.11 -8.78 3.01
CA ARG A 88 1.33 -9.56 3.97
C ARG A 88 0.26 -8.70 4.61
N ALA A 89 -0.99 -9.14 4.50
CA ALA A 89 -2.06 -8.61 5.36
C ALA A 89 -1.76 -9.00 6.81
N VAL A 90 -1.74 -8.00 7.71
CA VAL A 90 -1.55 -8.19 9.15
C VAL A 90 -2.86 -7.82 9.83
N ASP A 91 -3.81 -8.77 9.81
CA ASP A 91 -5.17 -8.55 10.31
C ASP A 91 -5.20 -8.06 11.76
N GLY A 92 -4.28 -8.55 12.60
CA GLY A 92 -4.15 -8.15 14.00
C GLY A 92 -3.80 -6.66 14.19
N TRP A 93 -3.26 -5.99 13.17
CA TRP A 93 -2.86 -4.58 13.20
C TRP A 93 -3.64 -3.70 12.21
N ILE A 94 -4.61 -4.26 11.47
CA ILE A 94 -5.40 -3.56 10.44
C ILE A 94 -4.49 -2.85 9.43
N ALA A 95 -3.38 -3.50 9.07
CA ALA A 95 -2.39 -2.93 8.16
C ALA A 95 -1.93 -3.98 7.15
N GLY A 96 -1.83 -3.57 5.89
CA GLY A 96 -1.03 -4.28 4.90
C GLY A 96 0.44 -3.93 5.10
N MET A 97 1.29 -4.94 5.25
CA MET A 97 2.74 -4.77 5.23
C MET A 97 3.25 -5.02 3.82
N GLY A 98 3.58 -3.95 3.10
CA GLY A 98 4.23 -4.00 1.79
C GLY A 98 5.72 -3.69 1.89
N MET A 99 6.53 -4.31 1.05
CA MET A 99 7.92 -3.91 0.79
C MET A 99 8.22 -4.12 -0.69
N ILE A 100 8.90 -3.16 -1.30
CA ILE A 100 9.40 -3.25 -2.68
C ILE A 100 10.83 -2.74 -2.72
N ALA A 101 11.68 -3.41 -3.50
CA ALA A 101 12.98 -2.88 -3.89
C ALA A 101 13.09 -2.99 -5.42
N CYS A 102 13.50 -1.89 -6.05
CA CYS A 102 13.76 -1.82 -7.47
C CYS A 102 15.23 -1.50 -7.70
N ARG A 103 15.80 -2.02 -8.78
CA ARG A 103 17.16 -1.70 -9.23
C ARG A 103 17.09 -1.14 -10.64
N SER A 104 18.02 -0.26 -10.99
CA SER A 104 18.19 0.18 -12.38
C SER A 104 18.43 -1.03 -13.28
N SER A 105 17.75 -1.07 -14.42
CA SER A 105 17.97 -2.12 -15.42
C SER A 105 19.36 -1.95 -16.02
N GLN A 106 20.16 -3.02 -16.03
CA GLN A 106 21.45 -3.00 -16.72
C GLN A 106 21.20 -3.05 -18.23
N SER A 107 21.69 -2.04 -18.95
CA SER A 107 21.69 -1.99 -20.43
C SER A 107 22.69 -2.97 -21.03
#